data_AF-A0A9W6WQC4-F1
#
_entry.id   AF-A0A9W6WQC4-F1
#
_cell.length_a   1.000
_cell.length_b   1.000
_cell.length_c   1.000
_cell.angle_alpha   90.00
_cell.angle_beta   90.00
_cell.angle_gamma   90.00
#
_symmetry.space_group_name_H-M   'P 1'
#
loop_
_entity.id
_entity.type
_entity.pdbx_description
1 polymer ?
#
loop_
_entity_poly.entity_id
_entity_poly.type
_entity_poly.pdbx_seq_one_letter_code
_entity_poly.pdbx_strand_id
1 'polypeptide(L)'
;MAYLANNASVSFDVWFCLLPGTKTGTTARHNGRCAGGVVYGLDYDDSGDSQWQPVVVDSNCNLYCSLLGGRTMVAANLEAKHWHHVALTYCREKQLQEVYVDGANVHSATGERRREWSLMAYQQIGTGHVIAADGDFPYPSYAGTYDFRGLVDEFRVWRGVLSAKEVANLARGGVLPYRDIWASMKLPGRKTIGMGLEWVRCTRPAEGGAMTSYSLRRKQSPVAD
;
A
#
# COMPACT_ATOMS: atom_id res chain seq x y z
N MET A 1 15.10 15.73 13.15
CA MET A 1 13.82 15.10 12.79
C MET A 1 13.61 15.29 11.30
N ALA A 2 13.88 14.27 10.48
CA ALA A 2 13.78 14.39 9.03
C ALA A 2 12.31 14.35 8.62
N TYR A 3 11.69 15.52 8.46
CA TYR A 3 10.37 15.64 7.85
C TYR A 3 10.44 15.01 6.45
N LEU A 4 9.88 13.81 6.32
CA LEU A 4 9.74 13.14 5.03
C LEU A 4 8.90 14.05 4.15
N ALA A 5 9.53 14.54 3.08
CA ALA A 5 8.97 15.49 2.13
C ALA A 5 8.66 16.89 2.67
N ASN A 6 9.70 17.74 2.69
CA ASN A 6 9.53 19.13 2.26
C ASN A 6 8.59 19.23 1.04
N ASN A 7 8.07 20.42 0.81
CA ASN A 7 7.28 20.79 -0.37
C ASN A 7 8.12 20.55 -1.66
N ALA A 8 8.19 19.30 -2.14
CA ALA A 8 9.02 18.81 -3.24
C ALA A 8 8.30 17.70 -4.01
N SER A 9 8.69 17.48 -5.26
CA SER A 9 8.17 16.42 -6.11
C SER A 9 8.50 15.03 -5.54
N VAL A 10 7.56 14.10 -5.62
CA VAL A 10 7.66 12.78 -5.00
C VAL A 10 6.93 11.75 -5.85
N SER A 11 7.39 10.49 -5.79
CA SER A 11 6.63 9.35 -6.28
C SER A 11 6.66 8.24 -5.24
N PHE A 12 5.64 7.39 -5.21
CA PHE A 12 5.69 6.13 -4.48
C PHE A 12 5.08 5.02 -5.32
N ASP A 13 5.43 3.79 -4.98
CA ASP A 13 4.79 2.62 -5.55
C ASP A 13 4.72 1.48 -4.53
N VAL A 14 3.73 0.60 -4.72
CA VAL A 14 3.49 -0.55 -3.85
C VAL A 14 2.78 -1.66 -4.61
N TRP A 15 3.15 -2.89 -4.28
CA TRP A 15 2.42 -4.08 -4.69
C TRP A 15 1.53 -4.54 -3.54
N PHE A 16 0.30 -4.94 -3.85
CA PHE A 16 -0.57 -5.54 -2.86
C PHE A 16 -1.45 -6.63 -3.47
N CYS A 17 -1.92 -7.54 -2.63
CA CYS A 17 -2.83 -8.61 -3.01
C CYS A 17 -3.92 -8.72 -1.95
N LEU A 18 -5.19 -8.66 -2.35
CA LEU A 18 -6.32 -8.84 -1.43
C LEU A 18 -6.45 -10.33 -1.06
N LEU A 19 -6.67 -10.61 0.24
CA LEU A 19 -6.89 -11.98 0.70
C LEU A 19 -8.32 -12.47 0.36
N PRO A 20 -8.52 -13.77 0.14
CA PRO A 20 -9.85 -14.32 -0.10
C PRO A 20 -10.73 -14.35 1.15
N GLY A 21 -12.05 -14.37 0.94
CA GLY A 21 -13.02 -14.53 2.03
C GLY A 21 -13.25 -13.26 2.84
N THR A 22 -12.77 -12.12 2.34
CA THR A 22 -13.18 -10.82 2.84
C THR A 22 -14.66 -10.60 2.53
N LYS A 23 -15.47 -10.33 3.56
CA LYS A 23 -16.88 -10.00 3.35
C LYS A 23 -16.95 -8.62 2.69
N THR A 24 -17.52 -8.56 1.50
CA THR A 24 -17.88 -7.32 0.80
C THR A 24 -19.30 -6.91 1.21
N GLY A 25 -19.52 -5.66 1.62
CA GLY A 25 -20.89 -5.11 1.76
C GLY A 25 -21.25 -4.41 3.07
N THR A 26 -22.36 -3.68 2.98
CA THR A 26 -22.83 -2.52 3.77
C THR A 26 -23.55 -2.81 5.09
N THR A 27 -23.49 -4.02 5.64
CA THR A 27 -24.35 -4.35 6.79
C THR A 27 -23.69 -4.03 8.14
N ALA A 28 -24.46 -3.34 8.99
CA ALA A 28 -24.08 -2.73 10.25
C ALA A 28 -23.23 -3.64 11.16
N ARG A 29 -22.12 -3.08 11.67
CA ARG A 29 -21.22 -3.66 12.69
C ARG A 29 -21.08 -5.18 12.56
N HIS A 30 -20.49 -5.65 11.47
CA HIS A 30 -19.98 -7.00 11.49
C HIS A 30 -18.83 -7.06 12.48
N ASN A 31 -18.97 -7.90 13.52
CA ASN A 31 -17.85 -8.46 14.28
C ASN A 31 -16.93 -9.35 13.38
N GLY A 32 -16.99 -9.14 12.07
CA GLY A 32 -16.36 -9.88 11.00
C GLY A 32 -15.42 -9.00 10.21
N ARG A 33 -14.33 -9.63 9.83
CA ARG A 33 -13.22 -9.09 9.06
C ARG A 33 -13.69 -8.63 7.64
N CYS A 34 -13.93 -7.32 7.44
CA CYS A 34 -14.30 -6.71 6.13
C CYS A 34 -13.14 -6.76 5.11
N ALA A 35 -13.41 -6.59 3.81
CA ALA A 35 -12.40 -6.46 2.76
C ALA A 35 -11.57 -5.18 2.88
N GLY A 36 -10.58 -5.01 2.00
CA GLY A 36 -9.87 -3.74 1.84
C GLY A 36 -8.99 -3.34 3.03
N GLY A 37 -8.94 -2.04 3.29
CA GLY A 37 -8.14 -1.38 4.32
C GLY A 37 -7.09 -0.42 3.75
N VAL A 38 -6.34 0.22 4.65
CA VAL A 38 -5.33 1.22 4.29
C VAL A 38 -4.03 0.54 3.86
N VAL A 39 -3.68 0.66 2.57
CA VAL A 39 -2.45 0.06 2.02
C VAL A 39 -1.24 0.91 2.39
N TYR A 40 -1.32 2.22 2.13
CA TYR A 40 -0.33 3.21 2.52
C TYR A 40 -1.03 4.29 3.32
N GLY A 41 -0.71 4.31 4.60
CA GLY A 41 -1.28 5.19 5.58
C GLY A 41 -0.28 6.22 6.10
N LEU A 42 -0.83 7.28 6.65
CA LEU A 42 -0.11 8.32 7.35
C LEU A 42 -0.80 8.58 8.68
N ASP A 43 0.01 8.92 9.68
CA ASP A 43 -0.45 9.23 11.02
C ASP A 43 0.12 10.56 11.50
N TYR A 44 -0.69 11.27 12.29
CA TYR A 44 -0.36 12.58 12.82
C TYR A 44 -0.72 12.64 14.30
N ASP A 45 0.19 13.16 15.12
CA ASP A 45 0.04 13.22 16.57
C ASP A 45 -1.04 14.23 17.04
N ASP A 46 -1.63 15.01 16.13
CA ASP A 46 -2.68 15.97 16.45
C ASP A 46 -4.02 15.61 15.81
N SER A 47 -5.08 15.79 16.60
CA SER A 47 -6.45 15.28 16.45
C SER A 47 -7.29 15.88 15.31
N GLY A 48 -6.67 16.36 14.23
CA GLY A 48 -7.35 17.00 13.12
C GLY A 48 -8.36 16.08 12.40
N ASP A 49 -9.46 16.69 11.94
CA ASP A 49 -10.67 16.07 11.36
C ASP A 49 -10.48 15.41 9.96
N SER A 50 -9.24 15.30 9.48
CA SER A 50 -8.92 14.85 8.13
C SER A 50 -8.09 13.57 8.19
N GLN A 51 -8.76 12.45 8.40
CA GLN A 51 -8.14 11.10 8.40
C GLN A 51 -8.06 10.58 6.96
N TRP A 52 -7.44 11.41 6.13
CA TRP A 52 -7.15 11.10 4.75
C TRP A 52 -5.95 10.17 4.68
N GLN A 53 -6.04 9.15 3.84
CA GLN A 53 -5.01 8.13 3.68
C GLN A 53 -4.63 8.07 2.18
N PRO A 54 -3.33 8.10 1.83
CA PRO A 54 -2.90 8.15 0.43
C PRO A 54 -3.40 7.00 -0.43
N VAL A 55 -3.43 5.78 0.12
CA VAL A 55 -3.89 4.58 -0.61
C VAL A 55 -4.79 3.73 0.28
N VAL A 56 -6.04 3.55 -0.15
CA VAL A 56 -7.05 2.78 0.58
C VAL A 56 -7.81 1.90 -0.39
N VAL A 57 -8.14 0.69 0.03
CA VAL A 57 -9.13 -0.15 -0.64
C VAL A 57 -10.39 -0.19 0.23
N ASP A 58 -11.55 0.13 -0.34
CA ASP A 58 -12.82 0.06 0.39
C ASP A 58 -13.30 -1.40 0.56
N SER A 59 -14.41 -1.60 1.29
CA SER A 59 -14.93 -2.96 1.51
C SER A 59 -15.57 -3.59 0.28
N ASN A 60 -15.78 -2.83 -0.80
CA ASN A 60 -16.22 -3.30 -2.11
C ASN A 60 -15.05 -3.57 -3.07
N CYS A 61 -13.81 -3.52 -2.56
CA CYS A 61 -12.58 -3.69 -3.35
C CYS A 61 -12.33 -2.57 -4.38
N ASN A 62 -12.85 -1.37 -4.16
CA ASN A 62 -12.48 -0.20 -4.96
C ASN A 62 -11.21 0.44 -4.39
N LEU A 63 -10.27 0.77 -5.28
CA LEU A 63 -9.01 1.40 -4.94
C LEU A 63 -9.13 2.91 -5.00
N TYR A 64 -8.71 3.56 -3.91
CA TYR A 64 -8.58 4.99 -3.79
C TYR A 64 -7.11 5.35 -3.64
N CYS A 65 -6.66 6.29 -4.46
CA CYS A 65 -5.27 6.75 -4.43
C CYS A 65 -5.20 8.23 -4.81
N SER A 66 -4.65 9.05 -3.93
CA SER A 66 -4.44 10.47 -4.20
C SER A 66 -3.42 11.05 -3.22
N LEU A 67 -2.84 12.19 -3.58
CA LEU A 67 -2.14 13.17 -2.75
C LEU A 67 -2.89 14.52 -2.73
N LEU A 68 -3.97 14.65 -3.50
CA LEU A 68 -4.80 15.84 -3.62
C LEU A 68 -6.02 15.80 -2.67
N GLY A 69 -6.84 16.85 -2.73
CA GLY A 69 -8.09 16.95 -1.98
C GLY A 69 -9.10 15.87 -2.37
N GLY A 70 -9.54 15.08 -1.38
CA GLY A 70 -10.68 14.17 -1.51
C GLY A 70 -10.25 12.70 -1.63
N ARG A 71 -11.24 11.80 -1.73
CA ARG A 71 -11.02 10.39 -2.04
C ARG A 71 -11.21 10.19 -3.55
N THR A 72 -10.12 9.95 -4.26
CA THR A 72 -10.16 9.67 -5.70
C THR A 72 -10.15 8.17 -5.92
N MET A 73 -11.26 7.62 -6.42
CA MET A 73 -11.30 6.23 -6.88
C MET A 73 -10.53 6.12 -8.20
N VAL A 74 -9.59 5.18 -8.27
CA VAL A 74 -8.69 4.98 -9.42
C VAL A 74 -8.81 3.58 -10.04
N ALA A 75 -9.43 2.63 -9.33
CA ALA A 75 -9.86 1.35 -9.86
C ALA A 75 -11.07 0.85 -9.06
N ALA A 76 -11.90 0.00 -9.66
CA ALA A 76 -13.08 -0.57 -9.03
C ALA A 76 -13.03 -2.10 -9.09
N ASN A 77 -13.66 -2.76 -8.11
CA ASN A 77 -13.82 -4.22 -8.07
C ASN A 77 -12.50 -5.00 -8.25
N LEU A 78 -11.44 -4.62 -7.54
CA LEU A 78 -10.15 -5.30 -7.63
C LEU A 78 -10.30 -6.80 -7.32
N GLU A 79 -9.66 -7.63 -8.14
CA GLU A 79 -9.69 -9.07 -7.98
C GLU A 79 -8.90 -9.51 -6.74
N ALA A 80 -9.52 -10.35 -5.90
CA ALA A 80 -8.83 -11.01 -4.81
C ALA A 80 -7.90 -12.12 -5.30
N LYS A 81 -6.85 -12.43 -4.53
CA LYS A 81 -5.76 -13.36 -4.92
C LYS A 81 -5.01 -12.92 -6.19
N HIS A 82 -5.12 -11.66 -6.58
CA HIS A 82 -4.36 -11.06 -7.67
C HIS A 82 -3.41 -9.99 -7.11
N TRP A 83 -2.18 -9.96 -7.63
CA TRP A 83 -1.22 -8.92 -7.30
C TRP A 83 -1.50 -7.69 -8.14
N HIS A 84 -1.86 -6.60 -7.47
CA HIS A 84 -2.05 -5.29 -8.08
C HIS A 84 -0.84 -4.41 -7.77
N HIS A 85 -0.39 -3.66 -8.77
CA HIS A 85 0.61 -2.61 -8.60
C HIS A 85 -0.09 -1.25 -8.61
N VAL A 86 0.20 -0.40 -7.63
CA VAL A 86 -0.21 1.01 -7.68
C VAL A 86 1.00 1.90 -7.53
N ALA A 87 1.07 2.95 -8.35
CA ALA A 87 2.05 3.99 -8.24
C ALA A 87 1.38 5.36 -8.35
N LEU A 88 1.95 6.35 -7.67
CA LEU A 88 1.54 7.74 -7.78
C LEU A 88 2.78 8.60 -7.97
N THR A 89 2.71 9.55 -8.89
CA THR A 89 3.71 10.59 -9.07
C THR A 89 3.09 11.95 -8.81
N TYR A 90 3.83 12.85 -8.17
CA TYR A 90 3.43 14.23 -7.94
C TYR A 90 4.57 15.17 -8.29
N CYS A 91 4.35 15.99 -9.33
CA CYS A 91 5.24 17.07 -9.73
C CYS A 91 4.82 18.35 -9.02
N ARG A 92 5.64 18.84 -8.09
CA ARG A 92 5.33 20.06 -7.34
C ARG A 92 5.24 21.30 -8.22
N GLU A 93 6.20 21.48 -9.11
CA GLU A 93 6.29 22.68 -9.97
C GLU A 93 5.05 22.83 -10.85
N LYS A 94 4.50 21.70 -11.33
CA LYS A 94 3.29 21.65 -12.16
C LYS A 94 2.02 21.42 -11.35
N GLN A 95 2.14 21.19 -10.04
CA GLN A 95 1.07 20.69 -9.18
C GLN A 95 0.31 19.50 -9.80
N LEU A 96 1.03 18.62 -10.50
CA LEU A 96 0.44 17.54 -11.30
C LEU A 96 0.59 16.20 -10.58
N GLN A 97 -0.53 15.54 -10.33
CA GLN A 97 -0.61 14.15 -9.89
C GLN A 97 -0.93 13.24 -11.06
N GLU A 98 -0.24 12.11 -11.12
CA GLU A 98 -0.61 10.97 -11.96
C GLU A 98 -0.69 9.70 -11.12
N VAL A 99 -1.73 8.89 -11.34
CA VAL A 99 -1.91 7.60 -10.67
C VAL A 99 -1.91 6.49 -11.69
N TYR A 100 -1.20 5.44 -11.38
CA TYR A 100 -1.01 4.28 -12.22
C TYR A 100 -1.47 3.03 -11.49
N VAL A 101 -2.22 2.18 -12.18
CA VAL A 101 -2.61 0.84 -11.72
C VAL A 101 -2.12 -0.17 -12.75
N ASP A 102 -1.38 -1.18 -12.29
CA ASP A 102 -0.74 -2.22 -13.11
C ASP A 102 0.09 -1.65 -14.28
N GLY A 103 0.74 -0.52 -14.02
CA GLY A 103 1.61 0.18 -14.97
C GLY A 103 0.90 1.09 -15.97
N ALA A 104 -0.43 1.10 -16.00
CA ALA A 104 -1.23 2.00 -16.85
C ALA A 104 -1.64 3.25 -16.08
N ASN A 105 -1.54 4.44 -16.69
CA ASN A 105 -2.06 5.68 -16.11
C ASN A 105 -3.60 5.62 -16.12
N VAL A 106 -4.21 5.67 -14.95
CA VAL A 106 -5.68 5.61 -14.77
C VAL A 106 -6.28 6.94 -14.31
N HIS A 107 -5.44 7.88 -13.87
CA HIS A 107 -5.88 9.16 -13.37
C HIS A 107 -4.78 10.23 -13.49
N SER A 108 -5.17 11.43 -13.91
CA SER A 108 -4.31 12.61 -13.97
C SER A 108 -5.08 13.83 -13.50
N ALA A 109 -4.54 14.57 -12.55
CA ALA A 109 -5.19 15.76 -12.00
C ALA A 109 -4.17 16.80 -11.54
N THR A 110 -4.51 18.08 -11.68
CA THR A 110 -3.74 19.19 -11.12
C THR A 110 -4.34 19.66 -9.81
N GLY A 111 -3.51 19.96 -8.82
CA GLY A 111 -3.94 20.53 -7.56
C GLY A 111 -2.83 20.63 -6.53
N GLU A 112 -3.08 21.45 -5.51
CA GLU A 112 -2.19 21.52 -4.36
C GLU A 112 -2.20 20.19 -3.62
N ARG A 113 -1.01 19.70 -3.29
CA ARG A 113 -0.88 18.53 -2.42
C ARG A 113 -1.46 18.86 -1.05
N ARG A 114 -2.20 17.90 -0.48
CA ARG A 114 -2.75 18.02 0.87
C ARG A 114 -1.68 18.42 1.88
N ARG A 115 -2.02 19.38 2.75
CA ARG A 115 -1.13 19.87 3.81
C ARG A 115 -0.70 18.75 4.74
N GLU A 116 -1.60 17.79 4.97
CA GLU A 116 -1.41 16.63 5.83
C GLU A 116 -0.19 15.81 5.44
N TRP A 117 0.11 15.72 4.14
CA TRP A 117 1.32 15.05 3.65
C TRP A 117 2.61 15.61 4.27
N SER A 118 2.66 16.92 4.52
CA SER A 118 3.85 17.58 5.08
C SER A 118 3.82 17.64 6.62
N LEU A 119 2.65 17.41 7.22
CA LEU A 119 2.44 17.46 8.67
C LEU A 119 2.58 16.07 9.31
N MET A 120 2.32 15.01 8.56
CA MET A 120 2.29 13.64 9.09
C MET A 120 3.68 13.16 9.48
N ALA A 121 3.83 12.83 10.76
CA ALA A 121 5.09 12.47 11.39
C ALA A 121 5.47 11.02 11.07
N TYR A 122 4.48 10.15 10.84
CA TYR A 122 4.68 8.72 10.66
C TYR A 122 3.99 8.20 9.40
N GLN A 123 4.75 7.42 8.63
CA GLN A 123 4.24 6.64 7.50
C GLN A 123 3.95 5.22 7.99
N GLN A 124 2.79 4.69 7.62
CA GLN A 124 2.30 3.37 8.00
C GLN A 124 2.02 2.55 6.75
N ILE A 125 2.29 1.25 6.81
CA ILE A 125 1.99 0.32 5.71
C ILE A 125 1.03 -0.74 6.25
N GLY A 126 -0.08 -0.94 5.55
CA GLY A 126 -1.09 -1.93 5.91
C GLY A 126 -2.01 -1.54 7.09
N THR A 127 -1.96 -0.29 7.56
CA THR A 127 -2.85 0.23 8.60
C THR A 127 -2.98 1.75 8.48
N GLY A 128 -4.01 2.30 9.10
CA GLY A 128 -4.27 3.74 9.16
C GLY A 128 -5.69 4.02 9.64
N HIS A 129 -5.90 5.23 10.14
CA HIS A 129 -7.21 5.68 10.63
C HIS A 129 -8.04 6.28 9.48
N VAL A 130 -9.34 5.98 9.42
CA VAL A 130 -10.26 6.51 8.40
C VAL A 130 -11.57 7.00 9.01
N ILE A 131 -12.17 8.04 8.41
CA ILE A 131 -13.58 8.43 8.61
C ILE A 131 -14.36 8.07 7.36
N ALA A 132 -15.24 7.09 7.43
CA ALA A 132 -16.02 6.63 6.29
C ALA A 132 -17.00 7.70 5.76
N ALA A 133 -17.55 8.55 6.64
CA ALA A 133 -18.76 9.33 6.34
C ALA A 133 -19.82 8.39 5.76
N ASP A 134 -20.35 8.64 4.56
CA ASP A 134 -21.30 7.73 3.91
C ASP A 134 -20.64 6.61 3.09
N GLY A 135 -19.31 6.55 3.03
CA GLY A 135 -18.56 5.58 2.22
C GLY A 135 -18.33 4.21 2.88
N ASP A 136 -17.85 3.26 2.10
CA ASP A 136 -17.64 1.85 2.52
C ASP A 136 -16.23 1.58 3.08
N PHE A 137 -15.79 2.41 4.04
CA PHE A 137 -14.44 2.34 4.62
C PHE A 137 -14.42 1.95 6.11
N PRO A 138 -14.72 0.69 6.50
CA PRO A 138 -15.27 -0.42 5.71
C PRO A 138 -16.80 -0.37 5.54
N TYR A 139 -17.50 0.46 6.31
CA TYR A 139 -18.95 0.63 6.23
C TYR A 139 -19.33 2.08 6.59
N PRO A 140 -20.54 2.54 6.20
CA PRO A 140 -20.97 3.90 6.47
C PRO A 140 -20.93 4.25 7.96
N SER A 141 -20.56 5.50 8.27
CA SER A 141 -20.37 6.06 9.61
C SER A 141 -19.25 5.41 10.43
N TYR A 142 -18.39 4.58 9.84
CA TYR A 142 -17.20 4.08 10.53
C TYR A 142 -16.19 5.20 10.78
N ALA A 143 -15.60 5.20 11.98
CA ALA A 143 -14.43 6.00 12.33
C ALA A 143 -13.50 5.14 13.17
N GLY A 144 -12.28 4.92 12.70
CA GLY A 144 -11.31 4.09 13.40
C GLY A 144 -10.19 3.57 12.50
N THR A 145 -9.38 2.67 13.05
CA THR A 145 -8.31 1.99 12.34
C THR A 145 -8.86 0.97 11.34
N TYR A 146 -8.52 1.13 10.06
CA TYR A 146 -8.92 0.22 9.00
C TYR A 146 -7.72 -0.56 8.46
N ASP A 147 -7.34 -1.60 9.21
CA ASP A 147 -6.21 -2.47 8.87
C ASP A 147 -6.41 -3.16 7.51
N PHE A 148 -5.35 -3.17 6.72
CA PHE A 148 -5.35 -3.80 5.41
C PHE A 148 -5.46 -5.32 5.49
N ARG A 149 -6.31 -5.86 4.62
CA ARG A 149 -6.67 -7.28 4.54
C ARG A 149 -6.12 -7.90 3.27
N GLY A 150 -4.81 -7.90 3.23
CA GLY A 150 -4.04 -8.36 2.09
C GLY A 150 -2.60 -8.66 2.44
N LEU A 151 -1.84 -8.94 1.41
CA LEU A 151 -0.40 -8.94 1.44
C LEU A 151 0.08 -7.62 0.82
N VAL A 152 1.14 -7.05 1.36
CA VAL A 152 1.82 -5.87 0.80
C VAL A 152 3.25 -6.27 0.50
N ASP A 153 3.78 -5.79 -0.63
CA ASP A 153 5.15 -6.00 -1.03
C ASP A 153 5.74 -4.77 -1.76
N GLU A 154 7.06 -4.66 -1.79
CA GLU A 154 7.84 -3.64 -2.53
C GLU A 154 7.33 -2.20 -2.37
N PHE A 155 6.92 -1.81 -1.16
CA PHE A 155 6.65 -0.40 -0.90
C PHE A 155 7.94 0.41 -1.05
N ARG A 156 7.90 1.44 -1.91
CA ARG A 156 9.01 2.34 -2.17
C ARG A 156 8.53 3.77 -2.32
N VAL A 157 9.33 4.71 -1.83
CA VAL A 157 9.18 6.15 -2.04
C VAL A 157 10.43 6.64 -2.75
N TRP A 158 10.23 7.40 -3.83
CA TRP A 158 11.24 7.87 -4.74
C TRP A 158 11.36 9.40 -4.65
N ARG A 159 12.58 9.91 -4.81
CA ARG A 159 12.79 11.35 -4.99
C ARG A 159 12.39 11.75 -6.41
N GLY A 160 11.52 12.76 -6.52
CA GLY A 160 11.08 13.30 -7.81
C GLY A 160 9.98 12.48 -8.48
N VAL A 161 9.78 12.75 -9.77
CA VAL A 161 8.70 12.20 -10.60
C VAL A 161 9.24 11.00 -11.40
N LEU A 162 8.62 9.84 -11.24
CA LEU A 162 8.85 8.69 -12.12
C LEU A 162 8.14 8.92 -13.46
N SER A 163 8.78 8.49 -14.55
CA SER A 163 8.14 8.47 -15.87
C SER A 163 7.20 7.27 -16.01
N ALA A 164 6.22 7.36 -16.91
CA ALA A 164 5.33 6.24 -17.22
C ALA A 164 6.08 4.96 -17.60
N LYS A 165 7.22 5.06 -18.31
CA LYS A 165 8.06 3.91 -18.66
C LYS A 165 8.69 3.25 -17.44
N GLU A 166 9.14 4.05 -16.47
CA GLU A 166 9.69 3.54 -15.22
C GLU A 166 8.61 2.88 -14.36
N VAL A 167 7.43 3.49 -14.28
CA VAL A 167 6.28 2.88 -13.57
C VAL A 167 5.88 1.55 -14.22
N ALA A 168 5.77 1.49 -15.55
CA ALA A 168 5.49 0.25 -16.27
C ALA A 168 6.58 -0.82 -16.08
N ASN A 169 7.84 -0.42 -15.87
CA ASN A 169 8.90 -1.35 -15.51
C ASN A 169 8.71 -1.92 -14.09
N LEU A 170 8.39 -1.06 -13.11
CA LEU A 170 8.10 -1.48 -11.73
C LEU A 170 6.87 -2.39 -11.64
N ALA A 171 5.83 -2.10 -12.42
CA ALA A 171 4.60 -2.90 -12.55
C ALA A 171 4.82 -4.29 -13.17
N ARG A 172 5.98 -4.54 -13.78
CA ARG A 172 6.39 -5.88 -14.24
C ARG A 172 7.38 -6.55 -13.29
N GLY A 173 7.58 -5.98 -12.10
CA GLY A 173 8.55 -6.45 -11.12
C GLY A 173 10.01 -6.09 -11.46
N GLY A 174 10.21 -5.12 -12.35
CA GLY A 174 11.54 -4.60 -12.66
C GLY A 174 12.13 -3.74 -11.53
N VAL A 175 13.40 -3.37 -11.71
CA VAL A 175 14.15 -2.51 -10.78
C VAL A 175 14.58 -1.22 -11.46
N LEU A 176 14.78 -0.15 -10.67
CA LEU A 176 15.29 1.14 -11.14
C LEU A 176 16.61 1.46 -10.44
N PRO A 177 17.75 0.92 -10.92
CA PRO A 177 19.03 1.01 -10.20
C PRO A 177 19.62 2.43 -10.14
N TYR A 178 19.20 3.32 -11.03
CA TYR A 178 19.69 4.71 -11.11
C TYR A 178 18.77 5.72 -10.42
N ARG A 179 17.69 5.25 -9.77
CA ARG A 179 16.74 6.13 -9.08
C ARG A 179 17.01 6.16 -7.59
N ASP A 180 17.02 7.35 -7.03
CA ASP A 180 17.17 7.56 -5.59
C ASP A 180 15.90 7.15 -4.84
N ILE A 181 16.00 6.01 -4.16
CA ILE A 181 14.99 5.56 -3.20
C ILE A 181 15.17 6.36 -1.92
N TRP A 182 14.10 7.05 -1.52
CA TRP A 182 14.05 7.75 -0.24
C TRP A 182 13.68 6.79 0.89
N ALA A 183 12.70 5.91 0.67
CA ALA A 183 12.27 4.91 1.64
C ALA A 183 11.85 3.62 0.94
N SER A 184 12.08 2.47 1.58
CA SER A 184 11.53 1.20 1.12
C SER A 184 11.35 0.21 2.26
N MET A 185 10.32 -0.65 2.15
CA MET A 185 10.12 -1.78 3.05
C MET A 185 11.18 -2.87 2.87
N LYS A 186 11.76 -3.01 1.68
CA LYS A 186 12.84 -3.97 1.38
C LYS A 186 14.15 -3.19 1.23
N LEU A 187 15.02 -3.29 2.24
CA LEU A 187 16.36 -2.70 2.16
C LEU A 187 17.28 -3.60 1.32
N PRO A 188 17.95 -3.09 0.27
CA PRO A 188 18.92 -3.86 -0.49
C PRO A 188 20.02 -4.41 0.44
N GLY A 189 20.30 -5.71 0.36
CA GLY A 189 21.42 -6.34 1.08
C GLY A 189 21.16 -6.77 2.53
N ARG A 190 19.97 -6.50 3.11
CA ARG A 190 19.56 -7.08 4.40
C ARG A 190 18.67 -8.31 4.17
N LYS A 191 19.14 -9.48 4.60
CA LYS A 191 18.24 -10.64 4.77
C LYS A 191 17.24 -10.28 5.87
N THR A 192 15.95 -10.38 5.57
CA THR A 192 14.89 -10.23 6.57
C THR A 192 15.03 -11.35 7.59
N ILE A 193 15.49 -11.04 8.80
CA ILE A 193 15.59 -11.99 9.90
C ILE A 193 14.44 -11.66 10.86
N GLY A 194 13.43 -12.51 10.90
CA GLY A 194 12.29 -12.38 11.80
C GLY A 194 11.99 -13.73 12.45
N MET A 195 11.58 -13.71 13.72
CA MET A 195 11.04 -14.89 14.38
C MET A 195 9.57 -15.06 13.96
N GLY A 196 9.14 -16.28 13.62
CA GLY A 196 7.75 -16.57 13.21
C GLY A 196 7.43 -16.27 11.74
N LEU A 197 8.43 -16.21 10.86
CA LEU A 197 8.21 -16.06 9.41
C LEU A 197 7.71 -17.37 8.80
N GLU A 198 6.52 -17.34 8.19
CA GLU A 198 6.04 -18.37 7.28
C GLU A 198 6.28 -17.93 5.84
N TRP A 199 7.06 -18.73 5.09
CA TRP A 199 7.27 -18.49 3.66
C TRP A 199 6.03 -18.96 2.89
N VAL A 200 5.22 -18.02 2.43
CA VAL A 200 4.05 -18.31 1.59
C VAL A 200 4.47 -18.33 0.13
N ARG A 201 3.94 -19.28 -0.66
CA ARG A 201 4.11 -19.25 -2.13
C ARG A 201 3.50 -17.97 -2.68
N CYS A 202 4.36 -17.08 -3.15
CA CYS A 202 3.96 -15.83 -3.77
C CYS A 202 3.80 -16.03 -5.28
N THR A 203 2.68 -15.59 -5.83
CA THR A 203 2.40 -15.61 -7.28
C THR A 203 2.93 -14.36 -8.01
N ARG A 204 3.70 -13.50 -7.34
CA ARG A 204 4.22 -12.26 -7.93
C ARG A 204 5.17 -12.59 -9.11
N PRO A 205 5.04 -11.92 -10.27
CA PRO A 205 5.86 -12.18 -11.46
C PRO A 205 7.38 -12.19 -11.22
N ALA A 206 7.89 -11.39 -10.28
CA ALA A 206 9.32 -11.27 -9.99
C ALA A 206 9.86 -12.20 -8.87
N GLU A 207 9.06 -13.12 -8.30
CA GLU A 207 9.53 -14.09 -7.29
C GLU A 207 9.65 -15.53 -7.83
N GLY A 208 9.67 -15.72 -9.15
CA GLY A 208 9.88 -17.01 -9.82
C GLY A 208 11.29 -17.62 -9.69
N GLY A 209 11.95 -17.49 -8.54
CA GLY A 209 13.20 -18.19 -8.24
C GLY A 209 12.95 -19.69 -8.02
N ALA A 210 13.84 -20.55 -8.54
CA ALA A 210 13.75 -21.99 -8.37
C ALA A 210 13.72 -22.38 -6.87
N MET A 211 12.62 -22.99 -6.43
CA MET A 211 12.49 -23.49 -5.06
C MET A 211 13.49 -24.62 -4.78
N THR A 212 14.32 -24.47 -3.74
CA THR A 212 14.97 -25.61 -3.10
C THR A 212 14.15 -26.00 -1.88
N SER A 213 13.44 -27.13 -1.95
CA SER A 213 12.68 -27.67 -0.81
C SER A 213 13.63 -28.25 0.22
N TYR A 214 13.58 -27.77 1.47
CA TYR A 214 14.24 -28.42 2.60
C TYR A 214 13.17 -29.09 3.46
N SER A 215 13.24 -30.42 3.60
CA SER A 215 12.43 -31.18 4.54
C SER A 215 12.97 -30.99 5.96
N LEU A 216 12.15 -30.43 6.86
CA LEU A 216 12.45 -30.41 8.29
C LEU A 216 12.42 -31.83 8.85
N ARG A 217 13.59 -32.38 9.21
CA ARG A 217 13.64 -33.54 10.11
C ARG A 217 13.21 -33.06 11.50
N ARG A 218 12.02 -33.46 11.94
CA ARG A 218 11.62 -33.34 13.35
C ARG A 218 12.65 -34.11 14.20
N LYS A 219 13.31 -33.42 15.13
CA LYS A 219 14.01 -34.10 16.23
C LYS A 219 12.95 -34.83 17.05
N GLN A 220 13.04 -36.16 17.13
CA GLN A 220 12.32 -36.92 18.14
C GLN A 220 12.89 -36.52 19.50
N SER A 221 12.00 -36.13 20.42
CA SER A 221 12.35 -35.92 21.82
C SER A 221 12.75 -37.27 22.44
N PRO A 222 13.72 -37.31 23.37
CA PRO A 222 14.05 -38.55 24.07
C PRO A 222 12.87 -38.95 24.97
N VAL A 223 12.49 -40.22 24.92
CA VAL A 223 11.61 -40.85 25.90
C VAL A 223 12.40 -40.96 27.20
N ALA A 224 11.84 -40.48 28.30
CA ALA A 224 12.38 -40.70 29.63
C ALA A 224 11.83 -42.04 30.14
N ASP A 225 12.74 -42.97 30.43
CA ASP A 225 12.49 -44.16 31.25
C ASP A 225 12.60 -43.81 32.74
#